data_AF-A0A5N6PZ17-F1
#
_entry.id   AF-A0A5N6PZ17-F1
#
_cell.length_a   1.000
_cell.length_b   1.000
_cell.length_c   1.000
_cell.angle_alpha   90.00
_cell.angle_beta   90.00
_cell.angle_gamma   90.00
#
_symmetry.space_group_name_H-M   'P 1'
#
loop_
_entity.id
_entity.type
_entity.pdbx_description
1 polymer ?
#
loop_
_entity_poly.entity_id
_entity_poly.type
_entity_poly.pdbx_seq_one_letter_code
_entity_poly.pdbx_strand_id
1 'polypeptide(L)' 'MHAVIDRQKNHGMHFRVLAKALRMSGGDHIHSGTVVGKLEGEREITLGFIDLLRDDLIEKDRSRVGGDEDE' A
#
# COMPACT_ATOMS: atom_id res chain seq x y z
N MET A 1 -0.89 -5.94 -13.15
CA MET A 1 -1.17 -4.66 -13.84
C MET A 1 -1.39 -3.47 -12.90
N HIS A 2 -1.33 -3.63 -11.56
CA HIS A 2 -1.62 -2.53 -10.63
C HIS A 2 -0.64 -1.34 -10.75
N ALA A 3 0.65 -1.62 -11.03
CA ALA A 3 1.71 -0.62 -11.27
C ALA A 3 1.45 0.40 -12.40
N VAL A 4 0.41 0.20 -13.22
CA VAL A 4 -0.03 1.21 -14.21
C VAL A 4 -0.77 2.37 -13.53
N ILE A 5 -1.41 2.11 -12.39
CA ILE A 5 -2.32 3.03 -11.71
C ILE A 5 -1.74 3.52 -10.37
N ASP A 6 -0.89 2.73 -9.70
CA ASP A 6 -0.45 3.00 -8.32
C ASP A 6 1.03 3.32 -8.13
N ARG A 7 1.83 3.33 -9.22
CA ARG A 7 3.29 3.57 -9.14
C ARG A 7 3.64 5.05 -9.04
N GLN A 8 2.91 5.92 -9.74
CA GLN A 8 3.25 7.35 -9.78
C GLN A 8 2.72 8.06 -8.53
N LYS A 9 3.62 8.70 -7.77
CA LYS A 9 3.28 9.41 -6.53
C LYS A 9 2.35 10.62 -6.74
N ASN A 10 2.45 11.27 -7.91
CA ASN A 10 1.76 12.52 -8.22
C ASN A 10 0.41 12.33 -8.95
N HIS A 11 0.14 11.16 -9.52
CA HIS A 11 -1.11 10.92 -10.25
C HIS A 11 -1.44 9.43 -10.31
N GLY A 12 -2.66 9.08 -9.91
CA GLY A 12 -3.13 7.70 -9.91
C GLY A 12 -3.92 7.38 -8.64
N MET A 13 -3.84 6.12 -8.20
CA MET A 13 -4.49 5.65 -6.99
C MET A 13 -3.48 4.86 -6.16
N HIS A 14 -3.28 5.26 -4.91
CA HIS A 14 -2.34 4.56 -4.02
C HIS A 14 -2.75 3.10 -3.84
N PHE A 15 -1.80 2.17 -3.90
CA PHE A 15 -2.05 0.72 -3.78
C PHE A 15 -2.84 0.35 -2.52
N ARG A 16 -2.66 1.10 -1.42
CA ARG A 16 -3.44 0.98 -0.18
C ARG A 16 -4.96 0.97 -0.42
N VAL A 17 -5.46 1.75 -1.38
CA VAL A 17 -6.88 1.80 -1.72
C VAL A 17 -7.31 0.49 -2.41
N LEU A 18 -6.52 0.00 -3.36
CA LEU A 18 -6.76 -1.26 -4.06
C LEU A 18 -6.72 -2.46 -3.09
N ALA A 19 -5.72 -2.49 -2.21
CA ALA A 19 -5.57 -3.53 -1.18
C ALA A 19 -6.77 -3.54 -0.22
N LYS A 20 -7.26 -2.36 0.20
CA LYS A 20 -8.46 -2.25 1.04
C LYS A 20 -9.70 -2.75 0.29
N ALA A 21 -9.88 -2.33 -0.96
CA ALA A 21 -11.02 -2.77 -1.77
C ALA A 21 -11.03 -4.29 -1.91
N LEU A 22 -9.87 -4.92 -2.18
CA LEU A 22 -9.76 -6.37 -2.27
C LEU A 22 -10.07 -7.08 -0.93
N ARG A 23 -9.51 -6.60 0.19
CA ARG A 23 -9.79 -7.18 1.52
C ARG A 23 -11.29 -7.13 1.82
N MET A 24 -11.94 -5.98 1.57
CA MET A 24 -13.37 -5.81 1.81
C MET A 24 -14.24 -6.61 0.84
N SER A 25 -13.78 -6.84 -0.39
CA SER A 25 -14.48 -7.72 -1.34
C SER A 25 -14.31 -9.21 -1.03
N GLY A 26 -13.53 -9.57 -0.01
CA GLY A 26 -13.28 -10.96 0.39
C GLY A 26 -12.18 -11.65 -0.40
N GLY A 27 -11.20 -10.92 -0.93
CA GLY A 27 -10.03 -11.54 -1.57
C GLY A 27 -9.08 -12.15 -0.53
N ASP A 28 -8.68 -13.40 -0.75
CA ASP A 28 -7.89 -14.16 0.24
C ASP A 28 -6.40 -13.80 0.25
N HIS A 29 -5.81 -13.52 -0.92
CA HIS A 29 -4.38 -13.27 -1.08
C HIS A 29 -4.11 -12.13 -2.06
N ILE A 30 -3.11 -11.29 -1.73
CA ILE A 30 -2.64 -10.20 -2.60
C ILE A 30 -1.12 -10.07 -2.50
N HIS A 31 -0.50 -9.74 -3.63
CA HIS A 31 0.92 -9.42 -3.67
C HIS A 31 1.14 -7.96 -3.23
N SER A 32 1.79 -7.75 -2.09
CA SER A 32 2.01 -6.42 -1.50
C SER A 32 3.39 -5.83 -1.76
N GLY A 33 4.21 -6.47 -2.60
CA GLY A 33 5.60 -6.07 -2.87
C GLY A 33 6.63 -6.71 -1.93
N THR A 34 7.91 -6.59 -2.31
CA THR A 34 9.02 -7.29 -1.64
C THR A 34 10.03 -6.36 -0.97
N VAL A 35 9.90 -5.03 -1.12
CA VAL A 35 10.81 -3.96 -0.65
C VAL A 35 12.23 -4.03 -1.26
N VAL A 36 12.92 -5.15 -1.09
CA VAL A 36 14.31 -5.40 -1.52
C VAL A 36 14.41 -6.18 -2.84
N GLY A 37 13.29 -6.33 -3.55
CA GLY A 37 13.23 -7.12 -4.79
C GLY A 37 13.49 -6.29 -6.04
N LYS A 38 13.12 -6.84 -7.19
CA LYS A 38 13.28 -6.18 -8.50
C LYS A 38 12.31 -5.02 -8.72
N LEU A 39 11.16 -5.04 -8.05
CA LEU A 39 10.09 -4.06 -8.23
C LEU A 39 10.16 -2.98 -7.15
N GLU A 40 9.75 -1.76 -7.52
CA GLU A 40 9.70 -0.59 -6.65
C GLU A 40 8.80 -0.81 -5.43
N GLY A 41 9.25 -0.32 -4.26
CA GLY A 41 8.46 -0.32 -3.02
C GLY A 41 9.27 0.14 -1.82
N GLU A 42 8.76 1.13 -1.08
CA GLU A 42 9.37 1.61 0.16
C GLU A 42 8.97 0.74 1.36
N ARG A 43 9.88 0.62 2.33
CA ARG A 43 9.69 -0.26 3.49
C ARG A 43 8.47 0.12 4.33
N GLU A 44 8.38 1.37 4.76
CA GLU A 44 7.32 1.83 5.67
C GLU A 44 5.94 1.78 5.03
N ILE A 45 5.87 2.12 3.74
CA ILE A 45 4.65 1.99 2.94
C ILE A 45 4.21 0.51 2.85
N THR A 46 5.15 -0.38 2.56
CA THR A 46 4.86 -1.82 2.43
C THR A 46 4.39 -2.41 3.75
N LEU A 47 4.99 -2.03 4.88
CA LEU A 47 4.52 -2.43 6.20
C LEU A 47 3.11 -1.89 6.46
N GLY A 48 2.81 -0.65 6.09
CA GLY A 48 1.44 -0.11 6.13
C GLY A 48 0.43 -0.89 5.29
N PHE A 49 0.84 -1.55 4.20
CA PHE A 49 -0.01 -2.48 3.46
C PHE A 49 -0.26 -3.77 4.20
N ILE A 50 0.75 -4.31 4.90
CA ILE A 50 0.64 -5.55 5.67
C ILE A 50 -0.33 -5.36 6.84
N ASP A 51 -0.16 -4.27 7.59
CA ASP A 51 -1.08 -3.89 8.68
C ASP A 51 -2.50 -3.76 8.11
N LEU A 52 -2.67 -3.09 6.95
CA LEU A 52 -3.93 -2.98 6.22
C LEU A 52 -4.58 -4.32 5.87
N LEU A 53 -3.82 -5.35 5.59
CA LEU A 53 -4.36 -6.62 5.12
C LEU A 53 -4.62 -7.61 6.26
N ARG A 54 -4.00 -7.41 7.42
CA ARG A 54 -3.98 -8.40 8.51
C ARG A 54 -4.70 -7.96 9.77
N ASP A 55 -4.65 -6.67 10.11
CA ASP A 55 -5.13 -6.21 11.41
C ASP A 55 -6.59 -5.76 11.34
N ASP A 56 -7.37 -6.03 12.38
CA ASP A 56 -8.80 -5.65 12.43
C ASP A 56 -9.01 -4.14 12.56
N LEU A 57 -8.10 -3.46 13.27
CA LEU A 57 -8.11 -2.02 13.50
C LEU A 57 -6.73 -1.45 13.23
N ILE A 58 -6.69 -0.32 12.52
CA ILE A 58 -5.44 0.34 12.12
C ILE A 58 -5.56 1.81 12.38
N GLU A 59 -4.67 2.32 13.22
CA GLU A 59 -4.61 3.74 13.53
C GLU A 59 -4.05 4.57 12.36
N LYS A 60 -4.33 5.87 12.38
CA LYS A 60 -3.80 6.78 11.37
C LYS A 60 -2.33 7.09 11.66
N ASP A 61 -1.46 6.53 10.85
CA ASP A 61 -0.04 6.85 10.82
C ASP A 61 0.34 7.40 9.44
N ARG A 62 0.88 8.62 9.39
CA ARG A 62 1.28 9.28 8.14
C ARG A 62 2.62 8.77 7.61
N SER A 63 3.51 8.29 8.48
CA SER A 63 4.83 7.77 8.09
C SER A 63 4.71 6.52 7.20
N ARG A 64 3.58 5.80 7.31
CA ARG A 64 3.28 4.56 6.57
C ARG A 64 2.50 4.75 5.28
N VAL A 65 2.31 6.00 4.83
CA VAL A 65 1.51 6.32 3.63
C VAL A 65 2.35 6.96 2.52
N GLY A 66 3.64 7.25 2.76
CA GLY A 66 4.55 7.69 1.71
C GLY A 66 4.30 9.11 1.20
N GLY A 67 3.71 9.97 2.02
CA GLY A 67 3.69 11.41 1.77
C GLY A 67 4.97 12.02 2.32
N ASP A 68 5.61 12.88 1.52
CA ASP A 68 6.71 13.72 1.96
C ASP A 68 6.33 14.42 3.28
N GLU A 69 7.29 14.54 4.21
CA GLU A 69 7.09 15.16 5.52
C GLU A 69 6.78 16.67 5.46
N ASP A 70 6.66 17.26 4.26
CA ASP A 70 6.57 18.70 4.04
C ASP A 70 5.45 19.06 3.02
N GLU A 71 4.19 19.00 3.47
CA GLU A 71 3.09 19.92 3.12
C GLU A 71 1.97 19.92 4.20
#